data_AF-A0A7S0JS16-F1
#
_entry.id   AF-A0A7S0JS16-F1
#
_cell.length_a   1.000
_cell.length_b   1.000
_cell.length_c   1.000
_cell.angle_alpha   90.00
_cell.angle_beta   90.00
_cell.angle_gamma   90.00
#
_symmetry.space_group_name_H-M   'P 1'
#
loop_
_entity.id
_entity.type
_entity.pdbx_description
1 polymer ?
#
loop_
_entity_poly.entity_id
_entity_poly.type
_entity_poly.pdbx_seq_one_letter_code
_entity_poly.pdbx_strand_id
1 'polypeptide(L)'
;GCTSGHGVCGMARLSARSWVAVATFMSTAIATASTVQAVPALKELVFGAEGQEFFVIPGSEYAPLVAGIAGVGLLVEAIFSRASESNLHAAKKEEADSKVTHASLTASVPAIGLSWAIGATFAFGLGMSGMLNPAIILGFLTPTSAEGWNPNLALVMGGAVAVTGIAFPLIVNNKAPLLGDRWHLPTAKDITPGLVLGSAMFGVGWGLGGFCPGPAISAATTGTSHAVATAVALAAGMGIFRMVKPMLPANFH
;
A
#
# COMPACT_ATOMS: atom_id res chain seq x y z
N GLY A 1 2.48 3.00 -10.08
CA GLY A 1 2.63 2.71 -8.64
C GLY A 1 1.63 3.55 -7.86
N CYS A 2 1.41 3.24 -6.58
CA CYS A 2 0.47 3.96 -5.71
C CYS A 2 1.18 4.98 -4.79
N THR A 3 0.45 5.51 -3.82
CA THR A 3 0.94 6.45 -2.79
C THR A 3 2.12 5.91 -1.98
N SER A 4 2.17 4.61 -1.63
CA SER A 4 3.33 4.02 -0.94
C SER A 4 4.53 3.84 -1.89
N GLY A 5 4.28 3.41 -3.12
CA GLY A 5 5.35 3.16 -4.11
C GLY A 5 6.00 4.43 -4.66
N HIS A 6 5.22 5.33 -5.28
CA HIS A 6 5.75 6.59 -5.82
C HIS A 6 5.81 7.69 -4.77
N GLY A 7 4.83 7.77 -3.87
CA GLY A 7 4.83 8.78 -2.82
C GLY A 7 5.94 8.52 -1.79
N VAL A 8 5.80 7.49 -0.95
CA VAL A 8 6.75 7.26 0.14
C VAL A 8 8.12 6.83 -0.38
N CYS A 9 8.22 5.67 -1.04
CA CYS A 9 9.51 5.13 -1.48
C CYS A 9 10.12 5.93 -2.65
N GLY A 10 9.27 6.46 -3.54
CA GLY A 10 9.70 7.17 -4.74
C GLY A 10 10.21 8.58 -4.46
N MET A 11 9.53 9.36 -3.63
CA MET A 11 9.98 10.71 -3.25
C MET A 11 11.15 10.67 -2.29
N ALA A 12 11.21 9.70 -1.37
CA ALA A 12 12.37 9.48 -0.50
C ALA A 12 13.67 9.23 -1.28
N ARG A 13 13.56 8.68 -2.50
CA ARG A 13 14.67 8.46 -3.44
C ARG A 13 14.94 9.65 -4.36
N LEU A 14 14.23 10.77 -4.19
CA LEU A 14 14.31 11.97 -5.03
C LEU A 14 14.13 11.68 -6.53
N SER A 15 13.30 10.69 -6.87
CA SER A 15 13.05 10.32 -8.26
C SER A 15 12.10 11.29 -8.94
N ALA A 16 12.56 11.99 -9.99
CA ALA A 16 11.74 12.90 -10.80
C ALA A 16 10.49 12.20 -11.36
N ARG A 17 10.62 10.94 -11.79
CA ARG A 17 9.52 10.09 -12.24
C ARG A 17 8.42 9.94 -11.18
N SER A 18 8.82 9.76 -9.93
CA SER A 18 7.89 9.62 -8.80
C SER A 18 7.25 10.93 -8.43
N TRP A 19 7.97 12.05 -8.48
CA TRP A 19 7.40 13.40 -8.29
C TRP A 19 6.32 13.71 -9.31
N VAL A 20 6.55 13.40 -10.59
CA VAL A 20 5.54 13.59 -11.65
C VAL A 20 4.31 12.72 -11.40
N ALA A 21 4.51 11.44 -11.06
CA ALA A 21 3.40 10.55 -10.73
C ALA A 21 2.58 11.09 -9.55
N VAL A 22 3.25 11.53 -8.47
CA VAL A 22 2.61 12.09 -7.27
C VAL A 22 1.84 13.36 -7.57
N ALA A 23 2.45 14.31 -8.29
CA ALA A 23 1.76 15.53 -8.70
C ALA A 23 0.52 15.22 -9.57
N THR A 24 0.63 14.24 -10.47
CA THR A 24 -0.47 13.86 -11.37
C THR A 24 -1.62 13.21 -10.61
N PHE A 25 -1.36 12.16 -9.82
CA PHE A 25 -2.46 11.52 -9.09
C PHE A 25 -3.05 12.42 -8.01
N MET A 26 -2.25 13.28 -7.39
CA MET A 26 -2.73 14.16 -6.32
C MET A 26 -3.60 15.28 -6.87
N SER A 27 -3.18 15.93 -7.96
CA SER A 27 -3.98 16.97 -8.62
C SER A 27 -5.31 16.43 -9.14
N THR A 28 -5.29 15.28 -9.82
CA THR A 28 -6.51 14.62 -10.31
C THR A 28 -7.43 14.14 -9.18
N ALA A 29 -6.88 13.66 -8.07
CA ALA A 29 -7.67 13.29 -6.90
C ALA A 29 -8.33 14.49 -6.22
N ILE A 30 -7.59 15.57 -6.01
CA ILE A 30 -8.12 16.82 -5.45
C ILE A 30 -9.23 17.37 -6.35
N ALA A 31 -8.97 17.43 -7.67
CA ALA A 31 -9.96 17.90 -8.63
C ALA A 31 -11.22 17.03 -8.62
N THR A 32 -11.06 15.71 -8.61
CA THR A 32 -12.19 14.76 -8.59
C THR A 32 -12.99 14.88 -7.30
N ALA A 33 -12.34 14.80 -6.15
CA ALA A 33 -12.99 14.90 -4.85
C ALA A 33 -13.71 16.25 -4.67
N SER A 34 -13.03 17.35 -5.03
CA SER A 34 -13.59 18.69 -4.90
C SER A 34 -14.79 18.90 -5.81
N THR A 35 -14.73 18.40 -7.06
CA THR A 35 -15.84 18.54 -8.01
C THR A 35 -17.06 17.72 -7.57
N VAL A 36 -16.85 16.47 -7.18
CA VAL A 36 -17.93 15.58 -6.75
C VAL A 36 -18.57 16.06 -5.46
N GLN A 37 -17.79 16.59 -4.52
CA GLN A 37 -18.34 17.13 -3.27
C GLN A 37 -19.00 18.51 -3.47
N ALA A 38 -18.54 19.33 -4.41
CA ALA A 38 -19.11 20.64 -4.68
C ALA A 38 -20.41 20.60 -5.51
N VAL A 39 -20.65 19.53 -6.26
CA VAL A 39 -21.81 19.41 -7.17
C VAL A 39 -22.76 18.31 -6.67
N PRO A 40 -23.87 18.66 -5.98
CA PRO A 40 -24.81 17.67 -5.44
C PRO A 40 -25.36 16.71 -6.50
N ALA A 41 -25.67 17.22 -7.69
CA ALA A 41 -26.16 16.40 -8.81
C ALA A 41 -25.12 15.34 -9.26
N LEU A 42 -23.83 15.66 -9.21
CA LEU A 42 -22.77 14.72 -9.53
C LEU A 42 -22.59 13.69 -8.41
N LYS A 43 -22.72 14.13 -7.15
CA LYS A 43 -22.69 13.24 -5.98
C LYS A 43 -23.82 12.21 -6.03
N GLU A 44 -25.05 12.63 -6.34
CA GLU A 44 -26.18 11.72 -6.52
C GLU A 44 -26.03 10.82 -7.75
N LEU A 45 -25.49 11.32 -8.85
CA LEU A 45 -25.22 10.49 -10.04
C LEU A 45 -24.21 9.37 -9.75
N VAL A 46 -23.17 9.66 -8.97
CA VAL A 46 -22.08 8.74 -8.69
C VAL A 46 -22.42 7.76 -7.56
N PHE A 47 -23.11 8.21 -6.51
CA PHE A 47 -23.36 7.41 -5.30
C PHE A 47 -24.83 7.05 -5.07
N GLY A 48 -25.75 7.55 -5.89
CA GLY A 48 -27.19 7.35 -5.70
C GLY A 48 -27.76 8.20 -4.55
N ALA A 49 -29.06 8.01 -4.29
CA ALA A 49 -29.82 8.74 -3.27
C ALA A 49 -29.39 8.41 -1.82
N GLU A 50 -28.73 7.28 -1.59
CA GLU A 50 -28.23 6.90 -0.26
C GLU A 50 -26.94 7.66 0.12
N GLY A 51 -26.33 8.39 -0.82
CA GLY A 51 -25.13 9.18 -0.59
C GLY A 51 -23.87 8.34 -0.34
N GLN A 52 -22.75 9.00 -0.05
CA GLN A 52 -21.54 8.31 0.41
C GLN A 52 -21.68 7.93 1.87
N GLU A 53 -22.30 6.79 2.17
CA GLU A 53 -22.21 6.21 3.51
C GLU A 53 -20.82 5.59 3.71
N PHE A 54 -19.95 6.35 4.37
CA PHE A 54 -18.72 5.79 4.88
C PHE A 54 -19.02 5.08 6.19
N PHE A 55 -18.93 3.75 6.18
CA PHE A 55 -18.94 2.99 7.42
C PHE A 55 -17.69 3.36 8.24
N VAL A 56 -17.88 4.24 9.23
CA VAL A 56 -16.83 4.68 10.15
C VAL A 56 -16.67 3.62 11.22
N ILE A 57 -15.58 2.85 11.17
CA ILE A 57 -15.21 1.99 12.30
C ILE A 57 -14.86 2.91 13.49
N PRO A 58 -15.51 2.76 14.65
CA PRO A 58 -15.21 3.56 15.84
C PRO A 58 -13.75 3.45 16.24
N GLY A 59 -13.14 4.56 16.67
CA GLY A 59 -11.74 4.64 17.14
C GLY A 59 -11.33 3.56 18.15
N SER A 60 -12.28 3.10 18.97
CA SER A 60 -12.10 2.06 19.99
C SER A 60 -11.96 0.64 19.45
N GLU A 61 -12.39 0.37 18.22
CA GLU A 61 -12.39 -0.97 17.61
C GLU A 61 -11.10 -1.28 16.84
N TYR A 62 -10.30 -0.26 16.48
CA TYR A 62 -9.02 -0.47 15.80
C TYR A 62 -7.96 -1.12 16.72
N ALA A 63 -7.98 -0.80 18.02
CA ALA A 63 -7.03 -1.34 18.99
C ALA A 63 -7.11 -2.88 19.14
N PRO A 64 -8.28 -3.49 19.41
CA PRO A 64 -8.40 -4.95 19.49
C PRO A 64 -8.21 -5.64 18.13
N LEU A 65 -8.61 -5.01 17.02
CA LEU A 65 -8.41 -5.55 15.67
C LEU A 65 -6.93 -5.66 15.32
N VAL A 66 -6.16 -4.60 15.57
CA VAL A 66 -4.72 -4.61 15.28
C VAL A 66 -3.96 -5.50 16.28
N ALA A 67 -4.36 -5.51 17.55
CA ALA A 67 -3.82 -6.46 18.51
C ALA A 67 -4.12 -7.92 18.09
N GLY A 68 -5.29 -8.18 17.49
CA GLY A 68 -5.66 -9.47 16.91
C GLY A 68 -4.79 -9.84 15.70
N ILE A 69 -4.55 -8.92 14.76
CA ILE A 69 -3.69 -9.14 13.60
C ILE A 69 -2.23 -9.37 14.03
N ALA A 70 -1.73 -8.59 14.98
CA ALA A 70 -0.40 -8.76 15.57
C ALA A 70 -0.30 -10.09 16.35
N GLY A 71 -1.33 -10.46 17.10
CA GLY A 71 -1.41 -11.71 17.86
C GLY A 71 -1.44 -12.95 16.97
N VAL A 72 -2.22 -12.92 15.89
CA VAL A 72 -2.22 -13.99 14.87
C VAL A 72 -0.87 -14.05 14.16
N GLY A 73 -0.26 -12.89 13.84
CA GLY A 73 1.09 -12.83 13.26
C GLY A 73 2.14 -13.48 14.16
N LEU A 74 2.15 -13.15 15.46
CA LEU A 74 3.05 -13.76 16.45
C LEU A 74 2.77 -15.24 16.66
N LEU A 75 1.50 -15.67 16.60
CA LEU A 75 1.12 -17.09 16.68
C LEU A 75 1.60 -17.86 15.45
N VAL A 76 1.41 -17.30 14.26
CA VAL A 76 1.92 -17.88 13.00
C VAL A 76 3.44 -17.96 13.05
N GLU A 77 4.13 -16.90 13.48
CA GLU A 77 5.59 -16.90 13.63
C GLU A 77 6.07 -17.93 14.66
N ALA A 78 5.37 -18.08 15.80
CA ALA A 78 5.67 -19.11 16.79
C ALA A 78 5.41 -20.54 16.29
N ILE A 79 4.33 -20.76 15.53
CA ILE A 79 4.01 -22.06 14.90
C ILE A 79 5.06 -22.41 13.84
N PHE A 80 5.43 -21.45 12.98
CA PHE A 80 6.44 -21.66 11.95
C PHE A 80 7.84 -21.82 12.53
N SER A 81 8.21 -21.08 13.58
CA SER A 81 9.49 -21.26 14.28
C SER A 81 9.59 -22.66 14.92
N ARG A 82 8.50 -23.17 15.50
CA ARG A 82 8.44 -24.55 16.04
C ARG A 82 8.46 -25.63 14.95
N ALA A 83 7.75 -25.41 13.84
CA ALA A 83 7.80 -26.32 12.69
C ALA A 83 9.15 -26.28 11.96
N SER A 84 9.90 -25.18 12.07
CA SER A 84 11.23 -25.03 11.51
C SER A 84 12.29 -25.78 12.31
N GLU A 85 12.20 -25.80 13.64
CA GLU A 85 13.12 -26.58 14.48
C GLU A 85 13.04 -28.08 14.16
N SER A 86 11.82 -28.62 13.96
CA SER A 86 11.63 -30.03 13.59
C SER A 86 12.20 -30.36 12.20
N ASN A 87 12.04 -29.45 11.23
CA ASN A 87 12.55 -29.62 9.87
C ASN A 87 14.08 -29.41 9.75
N LEU A 88 14.67 -28.53 10.56
CA LEU A 88 16.12 -28.32 10.60
C LEU A 88 16.86 -29.53 11.20
N HIS A 89 16.25 -30.19 12.19
CA HIS A 89 16.77 -31.45 12.73
C HIS A 89 16.67 -32.62 11.75
N ALA A 90 15.62 -32.65 10.90
CA ALA A 90 15.47 -33.65 9.84
C ALA A 90 16.45 -33.40 8.67
N ALA A 91 16.61 -32.16 8.22
CA ALA A 91 17.51 -31.80 7.12
C ALA A 91 18.99 -32.02 7.46
N LYS A 92 19.42 -31.73 8.70
CA LYS A 92 20.78 -32.05 9.17
C LYS A 92 21.11 -33.56 9.15
N LYS A 93 20.08 -34.41 9.18
CA LYS A 93 20.24 -35.88 9.11
C LYS A 93 20.41 -36.36 7.67
N GLU A 94 19.87 -35.64 6.68
CA GLU A 94 20.02 -35.94 5.25
C GLU A 94 21.28 -35.29 4.63
N GLU A 95 21.69 -34.10 5.09
CA GLU A 95 22.88 -33.40 4.57
C GLU A 95 24.22 -34.07 4.96
N ALA A 96 24.20 -34.99 5.93
CA ALA A 96 25.35 -35.84 6.24
C ALA A 96 25.66 -36.88 5.13
N ASP A 97 24.75 -37.08 4.16
CA ASP A 97 24.83 -38.19 3.19
C ASP A 97 24.86 -37.74 1.71
N SER A 98 24.68 -36.46 1.39
CA SER A 98 24.69 -36.02 -0.03
C SER A 98 25.25 -34.61 -0.25
N LYS A 99 26.36 -34.55 -1.00
CA LYS A 99 26.91 -33.31 -1.57
C LYS A 99 25.95 -32.79 -2.64
N VAL A 100 25.05 -31.87 -2.29
CA VAL A 100 24.28 -31.09 -3.28
C VAL A 100 24.52 -29.60 -3.05
N THR A 101 25.02 -28.97 -4.11
CA THR A 101 25.41 -27.56 -4.18
C THR A 101 24.24 -26.71 -4.71
N HIS A 102 23.99 -25.59 -4.01
CA HIS A 102 23.45 -24.31 -4.48
C HIS A 102 22.20 -24.30 -5.38
N ALA A 103 21.00 -24.39 -4.78
CA ALA A 103 19.77 -23.81 -5.34
C ALA A 103 18.59 -23.71 -4.34
N SER A 104 18.83 -23.84 -3.04
CA SER A 104 17.75 -24.01 -2.05
C SER A 104 17.61 -22.81 -1.12
N LEU A 105 16.36 -22.45 -0.84
CA LEU A 105 15.88 -21.56 0.23
C LEU A 105 15.79 -20.04 -0.03
N THR A 106 15.09 -19.64 -1.10
CA THR A 106 14.35 -18.35 -1.12
C THR A 106 13.08 -18.36 -0.24
N ALA A 107 13.07 -19.13 0.85
CA ALA A 107 12.04 -19.12 1.88
C ALA A 107 12.66 -19.53 3.21
N SER A 108 13.68 -18.80 3.67
CA SER A 108 14.10 -18.91 5.06
C SER A 108 12.95 -18.39 5.93
N VAL A 109 12.44 -19.23 6.84
CA VAL A 109 11.39 -18.94 7.84
C VAL A 109 11.45 -17.53 8.47
N PRO A 110 12.64 -16.95 8.80
CA PRO A 110 12.73 -15.56 9.25
C PRO A 110 12.21 -14.51 8.26
N ALA A 111 12.24 -14.76 6.95
CA ALA A 111 11.74 -13.82 5.94
C ALA A 111 10.21 -13.69 5.96
N ILE A 112 9.50 -14.79 6.22
CA ILE A 112 8.03 -14.79 6.32
C ILE A 112 7.61 -14.08 7.61
N GLY A 113 8.22 -14.42 8.74
CA GLY A 113 7.97 -13.76 10.03
C GLY A 113 8.19 -12.25 9.96
N LEU A 114 9.33 -11.82 9.38
CA LEU A 114 9.60 -10.40 9.19
C LEU A 114 8.58 -9.71 8.27
N SER A 115 8.16 -10.36 7.18
CA SER A 115 7.14 -9.79 6.28
C SER A 115 5.80 -9.57 6.99
N TRP A 116 5.41 -10.51 7.85
CA TRP A 116 4.22 -10.37 8.71
C TRP A 116 4.39 -9.25 9.72
N ALA A 117 5.52 -9.16 10.40
CA ALA A 117 5.80 -8.10 11.37
C ALA A 117 5.76 -6.71 10.71
N ILE A 118 6.32 -6.55 9.51
CA ILE A 118 6.27 -5.30 8.74
C ILE A 118 4.82 -4.98 8.35
N GLY A 119 4.07 -5.96 7.84
CA GLY A 119 2.67 -5.78 7.46
C GLY A 119 1.77 -5.38 8.63
N ALA A 120 1.93 -6.04 9.78
CA ALA A 120 1.19 -5.74 11.01
C ALA A 120 1.54 -4.34 11.55
N THR A 121 2.82 -3.98 11.56
CA THR A 121 3.27 -2.63 11.97
C THR A 121 2.71 -1.55 11.05
N PHE A 122 2.67 -1.82 9.74
CA PHE A 122 2.07 -0.91 8.77
C PHE A 122 0.55 -0.76 8.99
N ALA A 123 -0.18 -1.86 9.16
CA ALA A 123 -1.61 -1.84 9.45
C ALA A 123 -1.93 -1.11 10.78
N PHE A 124 -1.08 -1.30 11.80
CA PHE A 124 -1.17 -0.58 13.07
C PHE A 124 -1.01 0.92 12.91
N GLY A 125 0.01 1.36 12.16
CA GLY A 125 0.21 2.77 11.84
C GLY A 125 -0.99 3.38 11.10
N LEU A 126 -1.59 2.65 10.15
CA LEU A 126 -2.80 3.09 9.44
C LEU A 126 -4.02 3.20 10.37
N GLY A 127 -4.20 2.25 11.29
CA GLY A 127 -5.27 2.29 12.28
C GLY A 127 -5.12 3.46 13.25
N MET A 128 -3.93 3.64 13.83
CA MET A 128 -3.65 4.73 14.77
C MET A 128 -3.77 6.12 14.14
N SER A 129 -3.37 6.26 12.87
CA SER A 129 -3.46 7.53 12.14
C SER A 129 -4.86 7.86 11.63
N GLY A 130 -5.82 6.94 11.76
CA GLY A 130 -7.16 7.10 11.21
C GLY A 130 -7.22 7.03 9.68
N MET A 131 -6.14 6.67 9.00
CA MET A 131 -6.08 6.56 7.54
C MET A 131 -6.92 5.41 6.97
N LEU A 132 -7.49 4.56 7.84
CA LEU A 132 -8.52 3.59 7.45
C LEU A 132 -9.87 4.24 7.19
N ASN A 133 -10.10 5.47 7.68
CA ASN A 133 -11.34 6.21 7.46
C ASN A 133 -11.24 7.05 6.17
N PRO A 134 -12.05 6.74 5.13
CA PRO A 134 -12.05 7.50 3.89
C PRO A 134 -12.49 8.97 4.06
N ALA A 135 -13.27 9.30 5.09
CA ALA A 135 -13.67 10.69 5.39
C ALA A 135 -12.45 11.57 5.71
N ILE A 136 -11.45 11.02 6.43
CA ILE A 136 -10.21 11.75 6.73
C ILE A 136 -9.42 12.02 5.44
N ILE A 137 -9.40 11.04 4.54
CA ILE A 137 -8.69 11.15 3.26
C ILE A 137 -9.39 12.16 2.34
N LEU A 138 -10.71 12.10 2.24
CA LEU A 138 -11.49 13.06 1.45
C LEU A 138 -11.42 14.47 2.00
N GLY A 139 -11.40 14.63 3.33
CA GLY A 139 -11.20 15.94 3.98
C GLY A 139 -9.83 16.56 3.69
N PHE A 140 -8.82 15.74 3.39
CA PHE A 140 -7.55 16.25 2.86
C PHE A 140 -7.65 16.67 1.38
N LEU A 141 -8.40 15.89 0.57
CA LEU A 141 -8.53 16.11 -0.87
C LEU A 141 -9.45 17.24 -1.27
N THR A 142 -10.24 17.76 -0.34
CA THR A 142 -11.10 18.93 -0.55
C THR A 142 -10.64 20.12 0.29
N PRO A 143 -9.52 20.77 -0.05
CA PRO A 143 -9.04 21.93 0.69
C PRO A 143 -9.98 23.14 0.63
N THR A 144 -10.89 23.17 -0.35
CA THR A 144 -11.84 24.27 -0.57
C THR A 144 -13.23 24.04 0.02
N SER A 145 -13.48 22.91 0.72
CA SER A 145 -14.80 22.63 1.29
C SER A 145 -15.06 23.40 2.60
N ALA A 146 -16.33 23.73 2.86
CA ALA A 146 -16.75 24.58 3.98
C ALA A 146 -16.61 23.93 5.37
N GLU A 147 -16.43 22.61 5.44
CA GLU A 147 -16.41 21.84 6.71
C GLU A 147 -15.01 21.72 7.36
N GLY A 148 -14.01 22.37 6.79
CA GLY A 148 -12.64 22.39 7.32
C GLY A 148 -11.74 21.34 6.69
N TRP A 149 -10.54 21.76 6.30
CA TRP A 149 -9.53 20.90 5.68
C TRP A 149 -8.80 20.05 6.72
N ASN A 150 -8.61 18.75 6.43
CA ASN A 150 -7.94 17.82 7.34
C ASN A 150 -6.48 17.55 6.91
N PRO A 151 -5.45 18.01 7.65
CA PRO A 151 -4.04 17.84 7.28
C PRO A 151 -3.45 16.47 7.62
N ASN A 152 -4.20 15.55 8.23
CA ASN A 152 -3.67 14.28 8.74
C ASN A 152 -2.92 13.48 7.67
N LEU A 153 -3.43 13.44 6.42
CA LEU A 153 -2.75 12.72 5.34
C LEU A 153 -1.36 13.31 5.04
N ALA A 154 -1.23 14.64 5.00
CA ALA A 154 0.06 15.29 4.75
C ALA A 154 1.05 15.02 5.89
N LEU A 155 0.60 15.01 7.14
CA LEU A 155 1.45 14.72 8.29
C LEU A 155 1.94 13.26 8.26
N VAL A 156 1.04 12.31 8.01
CA VAL A 156 1.37 10.88 7.94
C VAL A 156 2.30 10.59 6.76
N MET A 157 1.95 11.09 5.57
CA MET A 157 2.74 10.89 4.36
C MET A 157 4.10 11.60 4.48
N GLY A 158 4.13 12.83 4.98
CA GLY A 158 5.35 13.60 5.21
C GLY A 158 6.29 12.93 6.20
N GLY A 159 5.76 12.43 7.33
CA GLY A 159 6.53 11.66 8.30
C GLY A 159 7.11 10.38 7.70
N ALA A 160 6.29 9.62 6.96
CA ALA A 160 6.74 8.41 6.28
C ALA A 160 7.85 8.69 5.25
N VAL A 161 7.70 9.76 4.44
CA VAL A 161 8.70 10.19 3.46
C VAL A 161 9.98 10.66 4.15
N ALA A 162 9.90 11.40 5.25
CA ALA A 162 11.06 11.87 6.00
C ALA A 162 11.85 10.70 6.61
N VAL A 163 11.17 9.79 7.32
CA VAL A 163 11.79 8.60 7.91
C VAL A 163 12.42 7.73 6.83
N THR A 164 11.70 7.49 5.72
CA THR A 164 12.22 6.70 4.59
C THR A 164 13.38 7.41 3.90
N GLY A 165 13.32 8.73 3.73
CA GLY A 165 14.37 9.53 3.11
C GLY A 165 15.69 9.52 3.89
N ILE A 166 15.63 9.39 5.21
CA ILE A 166 16.80 9.24 6.08
C ILE A 166 17.27 7.79 6.10
N ALA A 167 16.36 6.83 6.31
CA ALA A 167 16.71 5.42 6.46
C ALA A 167 17.21 4.80 5.15
N PHE A 168 16.62 5.15 4.02
CA PHE A 168 16.93 4.56 2.72
C PHE A 168 18.40 4.69 2.30
N PRO A 169 19.03 5.89 2.28
CA PRO A 169 20.45 6.01 1.94
C PRO A 169 21.36 5.27 2.93
N LEU A 170 21.02 5.25 4.22
CA LEU A 170 21.79 4.55 5.25
C LEU A 170 21.76 3.03 5.04
N ILE A 171 20.60 2.49 4.65
CA ILE A 171 20.39 1.05 4.46
C ILE A 171 21.01 0.59 3.14
N VAL A 172 20.80 1.32 2.04
CA VAL A 172 21.25 0.95 0.68
C VAL A 172 22.77 1.10 0.52
N ASN A 173 23.45 1.81 1.41
CA ASN A 173 24.92 1.81 1.47
C ASN A 173 25.52 0.43 1.83
N ASN A 174 24.72 -0.51 2.35
CA ASN A 174 25.18 -1.89 2.56
C ASN A 174 25.21 -2.68 1.26
N LYS A 175 26.20 -3.55 1.10
CA LYS A 175 26.43 -4.33 -0.14
C LYS A 175 25.24 -5.21 -0.54
N ALA A 176 24.47 -5.71 0.43
CA ALA A 176 23.29 -6.56 0.22
C ALA A 176 22.26 -6.36 1.36
N PRO A 177 20.96 -6.64 1.11
CA PRO A 177 19.95 -6.68 2.16
C PRO A 177 20.20 -7.84 3.13
N LEU A 178 19.68 -7.72 4.36
CA LEU A 178 19.83 -8.75 5.40
C LEU A 178 19.21 -10.11 5.01
N LEU A 179 18.19 -10.10 4.15
CA LEU A 179 17.42 -11.28 3.72
C LEU A 179 17.39 -11.44 2.19
N GLY A 180 18.50 -11.15 1.52
CA GLY A 180 18.63 -11.42 0.09
C GLY A 180 20.00 -11.08 -0.48
N ASP A 181 20.22 -11.47 -1.73
CA ASP A 181 21.57 -11.39 -2.33
C ASP A 181 21.89 -10.01 -2.90
N ARG A 182 20.85 -9.22 -3.25
CA ARG A 182 21.01 -7.89 -3.87
C ARG A 182 19.81 -6.97 -3.67
N TRP A 183 20.06 -5.67 -3.72
CA TRP A 183 19.01 -4.65 -3.74
C TRP A 183 18.30 -4.62 -5.09
N HIS A 184 16.98 -4.81 -5.10
CA HIS A 184 16.14 -4.66 -6.30
C HIS A 184 15.59 -3.24 -6.39
N LEU A 185 16.43 -2.31 -6.80
CA LEU A 185 16.05 -0.89 -6.92
C LEU A 185 15.42 -0.60 -8.29
N PRO A 186 14.27 0.10 -8.34
CA PRO A 186 13.76 0.62 -9.61
C PRO A 186 14.80 1.52 -10.30
N THR A 187 15.19 1.15 -11.52
CA THR A 187 16.16 1.85 -12.39
C THR A 187 15.51 2.77 -13.43
N ALA A 188 14.21 2.59 -13.69
CA ALA A 188 13.48 3.37 -14.68
C ALA A 188 13.39 4.85 -14.27
N LYS A 189 13.92 5.73 -15.12
CA LYS A 189 13.89 7.20 -14.95
C LYS A 189 12.89 7.89 -15.87
N ASP A 190 12.46 7.21 -16.93
CA ASP A 190 11.67 7.83 -17.98
C ASP A 190 10.24 8.14 -17.53
N ILE A 191 9.78 9.32 -17.93
CA ILE A 191 8.40 9.77 -17.74
C ILE A 191 7.64 9.38 -18.99
N THR A 192 6.86 8.32 -18.88
CA THR A 192 6.12 7.75 -20.02
C THR A 192 4.67 8.21 -19.97
N PRO A 193 3.99 8.33 -21.12
CA PRO A 193 2.55 8.65 -21.16
C PRO A 193 1.73 7.64 -20.36
N GLY A 194 2.14 6.37 -20.32
CA GLY A 194 1.51 5.35 -19.48
C GLY A 194 1.63 5.63 -17.98
N LEU A 195 2.73 6.23 -17.52
CA LEU A 195 2.88 6.66 -16.13
C LEU A 195 1.91 7.79 -15.79
N VAL A 196 1.84 8.82 -16.64
CA VAL A 196 0.98 9.99 -16.40
C VAL A 196 -0.49 9.58 -16.45
N LEU A 197 -0.90 8.85 -17.49
CA LEU A 197 -2.28 8.39 -17.65
C LEU A 197 -2.69 7.45 -16.51
N GLY A 198 -1.84 6.47 -16.18
CA GLY A 198 -2.11 5.56 -15.06
C GLY A 198 -2.19 6.28 -13.72
N SER A 199 -1.35 7.30 -13.49
CA SER A 199 -1.40 8.13 -12.28
C SER A 199 -2.68 8.96 -12.22
N ALA A 200 -3.11 9.54 -13.34
CA ALA A 200 -4.36 10.29 -13.43
C ALA A 200 -5.58 9.40 -13.14
N MET A 201 -5.67 8.22 -13.78
CA MET A 201 -6.75 7.27 -13.53
C MET A 201 -6.79 6.81 -12.07
N PHE A 202 -5.62 6.54 -11.48
CA PHE A 202 -5.50 6.21 -10.07
C PHE A 202 -6.00 7.36 -9.18
N GLY A 203 -5.65 8.60 -9.48
CA GLY A 203 -6.10 9.78 -8.74
C GLY A 203 -7.60 9.99 -8.82
N VAL A 204 -8.22 9.81 -10.00
CA VAL A 204 -9.68 9.83 -10.16
C VAL A 204 -10.34 8.80 -9.26
N GLY A 205 -9.94 7.53 -9.33
CA GLY A 205 -10.51 6.48 -8.49
C GLY A 205 -10.34 6.74 -7.00
N TRP A 206 -9.16 7.22 -6.60
CA TRP A 206 -8.87 7.55 -5.21
C TRP A 206 -9.67 8.76 -4.70
N GLY A 207 -9.86 9.80 -5.53
CA GLY A 207 -10.67 10.97 -5.22
C GLY A 207 -12.18 10.69 -5.15
N LEU A 208 -12.66 9.65 -5.86
CA LEU A 208 -14.04 9.18 -5.76
C LEU A 208 -14.27 8.36 -4.49
N GLY A 209 -13.43 7.34 -4.26
CA GLY A 209 -13.66 6.37 -3.20
C GLY A 209 -13.09 6.75 -1.84
N GLY A 210 -12.14 7.69 -1.78
CA GLY A 210 -11.41 8.02 -0.55
C GLY A 210 -10.48 6.90 -0.06
N PHE A 211 -10.54 5.69 -0.64
CA PHE A 211 -9.73 4.54 -0.25
C PHE A 211 -8.43 4.44 -1.05
N CYS A 212 -7.32 4.61 -0.34
CA CYS A 212 -5.99 4.33 -0.87
C CYS A 212 -5.73 2.79 -0.85
N PRO A 213 -4.87 2.22 -1.72
CA PRO A 213 -4.66 0.76 -1.79
C PRO A 213 -4.25 0.11 -0.46
N GLY A 214 -3.41 0.77 0.33
CA GLY A 214 -2.99 0.28 1.65
C GLY A 214 -4.17 0.19 2.63
N PRO A 215 -4.84 1.32 2.93
CA PRO A 215 -6.06 1.33 3.73
C PRO A 215 -7.17 0.43 3.20
N ALA A 216 -7.36 0.31 1.88
CA ALA A 216 -8.37 -0.58 1.30
C ALA A 216 -8.13 -2.04 1.66
N ILE A 217 -6.88 -2.51 1.55
CA ILE A 217 -6.52 -3.89 1.88
C ILE A 217 -6.60 -4.11 3.40
N SER A 218 -6.10 -3.17 4.20
CA SER A 218 -6.17 -3.25 5.66
C SER A 218 -7.60 -3.16 6.20
N ALA A 219 -8.45 -2.33 5.59
CA ALA A 219 -9.86 -2.23 5.96
C ALA A 219 -10.66 -3.44 5.46
N ALA A 220 -10.28 -4.09 4.36
CA ALA A 220 -10.98 -5.30 3.89
C ALA A 220 -10.95 -6.44 4.93
N THR A 221 -9.93 -6.49 5.80
CA THR A 221 -9.87 -7.49 6.89
C THR A 221 -10.93 -7.27 7.97
N THR A 222 -11.59 -6.11 7.98
CA THR A 222 -12.70 -5.81 8.90
C THR A 222 -14.02 -6.45 8.44
N GLY A 223 -14.06 -7.01 7.22
CA GLY A 223 -15.25 -7.66 6.67
C GLY A 223 -16.31 -6.69 6.16
N THR A 224 -16.03 -5.38 6.12
CA THR A 224 -16.98 -4.38 5.60
C THR A 224 -17.17 -4.52 4.10
N SER A 225 -18.42 -4.50 3.64
CA SER A 225 -18.80 -4.69 2.23
C SER A 225 -18.09 -3.69 1.30
N HIS A 226 -18.02 -2.42 1.70
CA HIS A 226 -17.37 -1.36 0.92
C HIS A 226 -15.85 -1.54 0.80
N ALA A 227 -15.16 -1.91 1.88
CA ALA A 227 -13.70 -2.11 1.85
C ALA A 227 -13.35 -3.36 1.04
N VAL A 228 -14.11 -4.45 1.21
CA VAL A 228 -13.94 -5.68 0.43
C VAL A 228 -14.23 -5.43 -1.06
N ALA A 229 -15.33 -4.75 -1.39
CA ALA A 229 -15.66 -4.41 -2.78
C ALA A 229 -14.57 -3.55 -3.42
N THR A 230 -14.04 -2.56 -2.68
CA THR A 230 -12.94 -1.72 -3.16
C THR A 230 -11.65 -2.52 -3.38
N ALA A 231 -11.30 -3.40 -2.45
CA ALA A 231 -10.12 -4.26 -2.57
C ALA A 231 -10.24 -5.23 -3.76
N VAL A 232 -11.42 -5.83 -3.96
CA VAL A 232 -11.71 -6.71 -5.10
C VAL A 232 -11.67 -5.93 -6.41
N ALA A 233 -12.29 -4.75 -6.49
CA ALA A 233 -12.26 -3.89 -7.67
C ALA A 233 -10.82 -3.47 -8.03
N LEU A 234 -10.01 -3.15 -7.02
CA LEU A 234 -8.60 -2.82 -7.21
C LEU A 234 -7.80 -4.02 -7.73
N ALA A 235 -8.02 -5.22 -7.18
CA ALA A 235 -7.41 -6.46 -7.65
C ALA A 235 -7.83 -6.79 -9.09
N ALA A 236 -9.12 -6.66 -9.41
CA ALA A 236 -9.66 -6.85 -10.75
C ALA A 236 -9.04 -5.87 -11.75
N GLY A 237 -8.95 -4.58 -11.41
CA GLY A 237 -8.30 -3.57 -12.24
C GLY A 237 -6.83 -3.88 -12.52
N MET A 238 -6.07 -4.33 -11.52
CA MET A 238 -4.69 -4.79 -11.72
C MET A 238 -4.60 -6.02 -12.63
N GLY A 239 -5.53 -6.97 -12.47
CA GLY A 239 -5.65 -8.15 -13.33
C GLY A 239 -5.93 -7.78 -14.79
N ILE A 240 -6.93 -6.94 -15.02
CA ILE A 240 -7.31 -6.44 -16.36
C ILE A 240 -6.14 -5.69 -16.98
N PHE A 241 -5.49 -4.78 -16.25
CA PHE A 241 -4.34 -4.04 -16.77
C PHE A 241 -3.21 -4.98 -17.20
N ARG A 242 -2.96 -6.06 -16.44
CA ARG A 242 -1.93 -7.05 -16.78
C ARG A 242 -2.26 -7.80 -18.08
N MET A 243 -3.55 -8.00 -18.39
CA MET A 243 -4.01 -8.60 -19.65
C MET A 243 -3.96 -7.63 -20.83
N VAL A 244 -4.24 -6.34 -20.61
CA VAL A 244 -4.24 -5.30 -21.65
C VAL A 244 -2.83 -4.79 -21.95
N LYS A 245 -1.92 -4.80 -20.97
CA LYS A 245 -0.56 -4.27 -21.10
C LYS A 245 0.19 -4.77 -22.35
N PRO A 246 0.15 -6.05 -22.75
CA PRO A 246 0.82 -6.54 -23.96
C PRO A 246 0.25 -5.96 -25.27
N MET A 247 -0.97 -5.42 -25.24
CA MET A 247 -1.64 -4.82 -26.38
C MET A 247 -1.34 -3.31 -26.52
N LEU A 248 -0.73 -2.69 -25.51
CA LEU A 248 -0.40 -1.27 -25.53
C LEU A 248 0.86 -1.01 -26.37
N PRO A 249 0.94 0.15 -27.05
CA PRO A 249 2.09 0.47 -27.87
C PRO A 249 3.36 0.72 -27.02
N ALA A 250 4.54 0.51 -27.63
CA ALA A 250 5.85 0.53 -26.97
C ALA A 250 6.12 1.80 -26.14
N ASN A 251 5.57 2.95 -26.57
CA ASN A 251 5.69 4.24 -25.89
C ASN A 251 4.92 4.33 -24.56
N PHE A 252 4.01 3.40 -24.26
CA PHE A 252 3.28 3.34 -22.98
C PHE A 252 4.01 2.57 -21.87
N HIS A 253 5.08 1.84 -22.20
CA HIS A 253 5.80 0.96 -21.27
C HIS A 253 6.79 1.70 -20.37
#